data_AF-A0A1G7ZPT3-F1
#
_entry.id   AF-A0A1G7ZPT3-F1
#
_cell.length_a   1.000
_cell.length_b   1.000
_cell.length_c   1.000
_cell.angle_alpha   90.00
_cell.angle_beta   90.00
_cell.angle_gamma   90.00
#
_symmetry.space_group_name_H-M   'P 1'
#
loop_
_entity.id
_entity.type
_entity.pdbx_description
1 polymer ?
#
loop_
_entity_poly.entity_id
_entity_poly.type
_entity_poly.pdbx_seq_one_letter_code
_entity_poly.pdbx_strand_id
1 'polypeptide(L)' 'MNKDIKYFGIDISQKVFDVTDSDGNYYQFKNNELGFKKFSKLL' A
#
# COMPACT_ATOMS: atom_id res chain seq x y z
N MET A 1 0.36 15.46 -14.37
CA MET A 1 1.41 15.02 -13.43
C MET A 1 1.22 13.53 -13.22
N ASN A 2 1.77 12.69 -14.12
CA ASN A 2 1.83 11.25 -13.87
C ASN A 2 3.03 11.02 -12.96
N LYS A 3 2.79 11.03 -11.65
CA LYS A 3 3.75 10.46 -10.70
C LYS A 3 3.40 8.99 -10.62
N ASP A 4 4.04 8.19 -11.47
CA ASP A 4 4.00 6.74 -11.29
C ASP A 4 4.57 6.45 -9.91
N ILE A 5 3.71 5.98 -9.00
CA ILE A 5 4.15 5.59 -7.66
C ILE A 5 4.72 4.19 -7.78
N LYS A 6 6.04 4.10 -7.64
CA LYS A 6 6.79 2.84 -7.67
C LYS A 6 6.78 2.25 -6.26
N TYR A 7 5.99 1.21 -6.06
CA TYR A 7 6.11 0.37 -4.87
C TYR A 7 7.15 -0.72 -5.14
N PHE A 8 8.04 -0.94 -4.17
CA PHE A 8 9.02 -2.02 -4.25
C PHE A 8 8.39 -3.38 -3.94
N GLY A 9 7.36 -3.40 -3.09
CA GLY A 9 6.69 -4.64 -2.70
C GLY A 9 5.35 -4.39 -2.03
N ILE A 10 4.42 -5.30 -2.29
CA ILE A 10 3.17 -5.44 -1.57
C ILE A 10 3.10 -6.89 -1.09
N ASP A 11 3.11 -7.09 0.22
CA ASP A 11 2.95 -8.41 0.83
C ASP A 11 1.54 -8.54 1.42
N ILE A 12 0.79 -9.55 1.02
CA ILE A 12 -0.63 -9.69 1.37
C ILE A 12 -0.84 -10.96 2.20
N SER A 13 -1.30 -10.77 3.42
CA SER A 13 -1.75 -11.82 4.33
C SER A 13 -3.28 -11.86 4.44
N GLN A 14 -3.80 -12.88 5.12
CA GLN A 14 -5.25 -13.07 5.29
C GLN A 14 -5.97 -11.86 5.92
N LYS A 15 -5.30 -11.11 6.81
CA LYS A 15 -5.91 -10.02 7.59
C LYS A 15 -5.38 -8.62 7.24
N VAL A 16 -4.17 -8.54 6.72
CA VAL A 16 -3.46 -7.28 6.47
C VAL A 16 -2.61 -7.39 5.21
N PHE A 17 -2.22 -6.25 4.65
CA PHE A 17 -1.20 -6.17 3.63
C PHE A 17 -0.22 -5.04 3.96
N ASP A 18 1.06 -5.31 3.71
CA ASP A 18 2.17 -4.39 3.90
C ASP A 18 2.61 -3.83 2.55
N VAL A 19 2.94 -2.55 2.52
CA VAL A 19 3.34 -1.81 1.33
C VAL A 19 4.64 -1.07 1.62
N THR A 20 5.63 -1.27 0.76
CA THR A 20 6.90 -0.53 0.81
C THR A 20 7.01 0.35 -0.43
N ASP A 21 7.12 1.66 -0.21
CA ASP A 21 7.31 2.63 -1.31
C ASP A 21 8.78 2.77 -1.72
N SER A 22 9.03 3.55 -2.78
CA SER A 22 10.36 3.77 -3.31
C SER A 22 11.34 4.48 -2.37
N ASP A 23 10.82 5.15 -1.34
CA ASP A 23 11.61 5.92 -0.38
C ASP A 23 11.94 5.08 0.88
N GLY A 24 11.46 3.83 0.91
CA GLY A 24 11.67 2.91 2.03
C GLY A 24 10.64 3.07 3.16
N ASN A 25 9.56 3.83 2.94
CA ASN A 25 8.47 3.92 3.91
C ASN A 25 7.66 2.62 3.91
N TYR A 26 7.27 2.18 5.12
CA TYR A 26 6.48 0.99 5.35
C TYR A 26 5.07 1.36 5.80
N TYR A 27 4.07 0.83 5.12
CA TYR A 27 2.66 1.02 5.45
C TYR A 27 1.97 -0.33 5.63
N GLN A 28 1.12 -0.46 6.64
CA GLN A 28 0.28 -1.63 6.84
C GLN A 28 -1.19 -1.26 6.78
N PHE A 29 -1.96 -2.00 5.98
CA PHE A 29 -3.40 -1.84 5.83
C PHE A 29 -4.13 -3.13 6.18
N LYS A 30 -5.41 -3.01 6.55
CA LYS A 30 -6.27 -4.19 6.69
C LYS A 30 -6.63 -4.74 5.32
N ASN A 31 -6.68 -6.06 5.17
CA ASN A 31 -7.13 -6.72 3.94
C ASN A 31 -8.68 -6.70 3.89
N ASN A 32 -9.23 -5.50 3.74
CA ASN A 32 -10.66 -5.25 3.59
C ASN A 32 -10.88 -3.95 2.81
N GLU A 33 -12.14 -3.68 2.43
CA GLU A 33 -12.50 -2.51 1.62
C GLU A 33 -11.98 -1.18 2.20
N LEU A 34 -12.05 -1.02 3.52
CA LEU A 34 -11.58 0.20 4.19
C LEU A 34 -10.06 0.36 4.08
N GLY A 35 -9.30 -0.72 4.18
CA GLY A 35 -7.85 -0.72 4.00
C GLY A 35 -7.47 -0.37 2.56
N PHE A 36 -8.16 -0.92 1.56
CA PHE A 36 -7.95 -0.56 0.16
C PHE A 36 -8.31 0.90 -0.14
N LYS A 37 -9.38 1.44 0.46
CA LYS A 37 -9.71 2.88 0.34
C LYS A 37 -8.63 3.78 0.93
N LYS A 38 -7.95 3.35 2.00
CA LYS A 38 -6.82 4.09 2.58
C LYS A 38 -5.58 4.00 1.69
N PHE A 39 -5.29 2.81 1.17
CA PHE A 39 -4.20 2.61 0.22
C PHE A 39 -4.39 3.44 -1.06
N SER A 40 -5.60 3.48 -1.63
CA SER A 40 -5.91 4.29 -2.81
C SER A 40 -5.79 5.80 -2.62
N LYS A 41 -5.75 6.31 -1.38
CA LYS A 41 -5.47 7.72 -1.10
C LYS A 41 -3.98 8.04 -0.99
N LEU A 42 -3.16 7.02 -0.82
CA LEU A 42 -1.70 7.11 -0.82
C LEU A 42 -1.13 6.94 -2.23
N LEU A 43 -1.92 6.36 -3.14
CA LEU A 43 -1.76 6.37 -4.58
C LEU A 43 -2.13 7.75 -5.18
#